data_AF-A0A9R1DUF9-F1
#
_entry.id   AF-A0A9R1DUF9-F1
#
_cell.length_a   1.000
_cell.length_b   1.000
_cell.length_c   1.000
_cell.angle_alpha   90.00
_cell.angle_beta   90.00
_cell.angle_gamma   90.00
#
_symmetry.space_group_name_H-M   'P 1'
#
loop_
_entity.id
_entity.type
_entity.pdbx_description
1 polymer ?
#
loop_
_entity_poly.entity_id
_entity_poly.type
_entity_poly.pdbx_seq_one_letter_code
_entity_poly.pdbx_strand_id
1 'polypeptide(L)'
;MGSSMVLLDREIDFTPQDEALSGGQFRWGIWEGRMPTRKAMREDVIRYLRTFKARAVVDNPPELSFLHILVPPQSQPLPPPCMDLDSARISSTDKNLVALYAGGYRPGSGLLGGYLIYDASKDSLSVIPPLPSDDLRGVMGHQSAVIMCDPHGEGEGYLLAELIKKGSSQVGVWLWKSSAPEPKWVSLPGSHPLPSGRFTVDSCFSYRGSTLCWVDLLKGMFLCDLNQDRDNKFSFIKLPRDCPALDWNLEESNFITYSFINKFCTRPEEFRSMACVCDHIKLVSLDESGLELSVWTLLTDHSDWIKTSKYNVDKIWANVNYQSTVLRQLIPSLPVLSIHQDGLVYLVVNDESIVDCRLEHKGQYLLRVDMKNNEVQISPQPTRRICYQLFASEFSAYRQHLQDRPREIEAREFSASGKTLKI
;
A
#
# COMPACT_ATOMS: atom_id res chain seq x y z
N MET A 1 14.39 17.03 14.34
CA MET A 1 12.98 16.82 13.94
C MET A 1 12.97 15.57 13.08
N GLY A 2 12.47 14.46 13.61
CA GLY A 2 12.64 13.13 13.01
C GLY A 2 11.71 12.93 11.81
N SER A 3 12.27 12.34 10.74
CA SER A 3 11.60 12.02 9.49
C SER A 3 10.37 11.15 9.73
N SER A 4 9.20 11.66 9.37
CA SER A 4 7.89 11.09 9.68
C SER A 4 7.42 10.04 8.67
N MET A 5 8.30 9.13 8.29
CA MET A 5 7.94 7.96 7.50
C MET A 5 7.68 6.76 8.40
N VAL A 6 6.74 5.93 7.98
CA VAL A 6 6.34 4.70 8.65
C VAL A 6 6.28 3.55 7.66
N LEU A 7 6.41 2.33 8.17
CA LEU A 7 6.17 1.11 7.42
C LEU A 7 4.78 0.59 7.75
N LEU A 8 3.97 0.36 6.72
CA LEU A 8 2.61 -0.15 6.86
C LEU A 8 2.50 -1.56 6.29
N ASP A 9 1.77 -2.41 7.01
CA ASP A 9 1.17 -3.60 6.44
C ASP A 9 -0.02 -3.21 5.56
N ARG A 10 -0.14 -3.83 4.39
CA ARG A 10 -1.26 -3.59 3.47
C ARG A 10 -2.54 -4.26 3.93
N GLU A 11 -2.46 -5.34 4.70
CA GLU A 11 -3.66 -6.04 5.15
C GLU A 11 -4.16 -5.48 6.47
N ILE A 12 -5.45 -5.14 6.49
CA ILE A 12 -6.11 -4.57 7.64
C ILE A 12 -7.28 -5.46 8.02
N ASP A 13 -7.29 -5.89 9.26
CA ASP A 13 -8.44 -6.57 9.85
C ASP A 13 -9.36 -5.55 10.50
N PHE A 14 -10.66 -5.82 10.41
CA PHE A 14 -11.67 -4.99 11.05
C PHE A 14 -11.85 -5.41 12.50
N THR A 15 -11.93 -4.41 13.38
CA THR A 15 -12.04 -4.60 14.82
C THR A 15 -13.36 -3.99 15.31
N PRO A 16 -14.17 -4.70 16.12
CA PRO A 16 -15.30 -4.10 16.83
C PRO A 16 -14.89 -2.89 17.67
N GLN A 17 -15.72 -1.86 17.70
CA GLN A 17 -15.49 -0.69 18.57
C GLN A 17 -15.47 -1.03 20.08
N ASP A 18 -16.12 -2.12 20.50
CA ASP A 18 -16.31 -2.50 21.92
C ASP A 18 -15.33 -3.58 22.43
N GLU A 19 -14.24 -3.87 21.72
CA GLU A 19 -13.32 -4.99 22.04
C GLU A 19 -12.51 -4.86 23.35
N ALA A 20 -12.82 -3.90 24.21
CA ALA A 20 -12.34 -3.93 25.60
C ALA A 20 -12.95 -5.08 26.43
N LEU A 21 -13.98 -5.81 25.94
CA LEU A 21 -14.73 -6.76 26.79
C LEU A 21 -15.05 -8.15 26.21
N SER A 22 -14.56 -8.60 25.05
CA SER A 22 -14.81 -10.00 24.68
C SER A 22 -13.89 -10.56 23.60
N GLY A 23 -13.06 -11.55 23.97
CA GLY A 23 -12.39 -12.48 23.06
C GLY A 23 -13.36 -13.50 22.47
N GLY A 24 -14.42 -13.03 21.80
CA GLY A 24 -15.44 -13.86 21.17
C GLY A 24 -15.24 -13.94 19.65
N GLN A 25 -15.19 -15.16 19.13
CA GLN A 25 -15.10 -15.42 17.69
C GLN A 25 -16.37 -14.95 16.97
N PHE A 26 -16.21 -14.09 15.96
CA PHE A 26 -17.27 -13.60 15.06
C PHE A 26 -18.05 -14.76 14.42
N ARG A 27 -19.38 -14.69 14.41
CA ARG A 27 -20.23 -15.65 13.67
C ARG A 27 -21.41 -14.93 13.03
N TRP A 28 -21.45 -14.89 11.70
CA TRP A 28 -22.55 -14.28 10.95
C TRP A 28 -23.83 -15.13 11.03
N GLY A 29 -24.98 -14.49 11.26
CA GLY A 29 -26.29 -15.15 11.31
C GLY A 29 -26.82 -15.56 9.93
N ILE A 30 -27.64 -16.62 9.90
CA ILE A 30 -28.32 -17.10 8.68
C ILE A 30 -29.51 -16.18 8.39
N TRP A 31 -29.71 -15.84 7.12
CA TRP A 31 -30.82 -14.99 6.71
C TRP A 31 -31.98 -15.77 6.10
N GLU A 32 -33.21 -15.42 6.51
CA GLU A 32 -34.44 -16.15 6.20
C GLU A 32 -35.42 -15.40 5.27
N GLY A 33 -34.93 -14.51 4.38
CA GLY A 33 -35.76 -13.69 3.48
C GLY A 33 -35.57 -13.92 1.96
N ARG A 34 -36.20 -13.07 1.12
CA ARG A 34 -36.03 -13.04 -0.36
C ARG A 34 -34.89 -12.12 -0.76
N MET A 35 -33.80 -12.66 -1.34
CA MET A 35 -32.55 -11.95 -1.61
C MET A 35 -32.75 -10.53 -2.19
N PRO A 36 -32.16 -9.47 -1.60
CA PRO A 36 -32.25 -8.12 -2.15
C PRO A 36 -31.62 -8.05 -3.55
N THR A 37 -32.03 -7.05 -4.34
CA THR A 37 -31.36 -6.80 -5.62
C THR A 37 -29.88 -6.43 -5.39
N ARG A 38 -29.02 -6.74 -6.35
CA ARG A 38 -27.59 -6.40 -6.24
C ARG A 38 -27.32 -4.90 -6.07
N LYS A 39 -28.18 -4.06 -6.66
CA LYS A 39 -28.12 -2.60 -6.47
C LYS A 39 -28.43 -2.22 -5.03
N ALA A 40 -29.52 -2.76 -4.46
CA ALA A 40 -29.88 -2.53 -3.06
C ALA A 40 -28.77 -3.01 -2.11
N MET A 41 -28.21 -4.21 -2.35
CA MET A 41 -27.07 -4.71 -1.56
C MET A 41 -25.87 -3.77 -1.60
N ARG A 42 -25.52 -3.21 -2.77
CA ARG A 42 -24.41 -2.24 -2.89
C ARG A 42 -24.69 -0.94 -2.12
N GLU A 43 -25.91 -0.42 -2.19
CA GLU A 43 -26.30 0.79 -1.46
C GLU A 43 -26.26 0.58 0.05
N ASP A 44 -26.71 -0.59 0.52
CA ASP A 44 -26.68 -0.97 1.93
C ASP A 44 -25.24 -1.14 2.43
N VAL A 45 -24.36 -1.75 1.63
CA VAL A 45 -22.93 -1.86 1.93
C VAL A 45 -22.27 -0.49 2.05
N ILE A 46 -22.55 0.43 1.12
CA ILE A 46 -22.01 1.80 1.20
C ILE A 46 -22.54 2.54 2.43
N ARG A 47 -23.80 2.33 2.81
CA ARG A 47 -24.35 2.88 4.06
C ARG A 47 -23.62 2.31 5.28
N TYR A 48 -23.33 1.01 5.29
CA TYR A 48 -22.60 0.35 6.37
C TYR A 48 -21.16 0.83 6.48
N LEU A 49 -20.40 0.92 5.38
CA LEU A 49 -19.02 1.42 5.39
C LEU A 49 -18.91 2.84 5.96
N ARG A 50 -19.94 3.68 5.82
CA ARG A 50 -19.96 5.05 6.37
C ARG A 50 -20.02 5.11 7.90
N THR A 51 -20.33 3.98 8.55
CA THR A 51 -20.34 3.88 10.02
C THR A 51 -18.96 3.58 10.60
N PHE A 52 -17.99 3.21 9.75
CA PHE A 52 -16.67 2.81 10.19
C PHE A 52 -15.87 4.01 10.68
N LYS A 53 -15.02 3.75 11.67
CA LYS A 53 -14.00 4.68 12.13
C LYS A 53 -12.63 4.09 11.85
N ALA A 54 -11.60 4.93 11.91
CA ALA A 54 -10.23 4.48 11.78
C ALA A 54 -9.44 4.86 13.04
N ARG A 55 -8.41 4.09 13.35
CA ARG A 55 -7.44 4.40 14.39
C ARG A 55 -6.06 4.01 13.90
N ALA A 56 -5.21 5.00 13.68
CA ALA A 56 -3.80 4.77 13.36
C ALA A 56 -2.94 4.62 14.62
N VAL A 57 -2.13 3.55 14.66
CA VAL A 57 -1.03 3.32 15.60
C VAL A 57 0.26 3.58 14.82
N VAL A 58 1.09 4.48 15.32
CA VAL A 58 2.25 5.00 14.61
C VAL A 58 3.50 4.66 15.41
N ASP A 59 4.42 3.97 14.76
CA ASP A 59 5.71 3.56 15.28
C ASP A 59 6.83 3.98 14.31
N ASN A 60 8.05 4.08 14.83
CA ASN A 60 9.21 4.50 14.03
C ASN A 60 9.85 3.29 13.33
N PRO A 61 10.12 3.37 12.02
CA PRO A 61 10.84 2.31 11.31
C PRO A 61 12.18 1.98 12.00
N PRO A 62 12.56 0.69 12.14
CA PRO A 62 11.96 -0.48 11.49
C PRO A 62 10.65 -0.99 12.12
N GLU A 63 10.12 -0.40 13.17
CA GLU A 63 8.84 -0.87 13.71
C GLU A 63 7.67 -0.56 12.76
N LEU A 64 6.72 -1.50 12.73
CA LEU A 64 5.53 -1.40 11.90
C LEU A 64 4.50 -0.48 12.53
N SER A 65 3.93 0.39 11.70
CA SER A 65 2.72 1.13 12.01
C SER A 65 1.49 0.37 11.52
N PHE A 66 0.34 0.68 12.13
CA PHE A 66 -0.92 -0.01 11.85
C PHE A 66 -2.06 0.98 11.66
N LEU A 67 -3.01 0.61 10.80
CA LEU A 67 -4.27 1.29 10.66
C LEU A 67 -5.39 0.32 11.00
N HIS A 68 -6.07 0.53 12.12
CA HIS A 68 -7.24 -0.25 12.50
C HIS A 68 -8.49 0.39 11.93
N ILE A 69 -9.37 -0.43 11.34
CA ILE A 69 -10.72 -0.01 10.96
C ILE A 69 -11.69 -0.54 12.00
N LEU A 70 -12.39 0.39 12.65
CA LEU A 70 -13.27 0.11 13.78
C LEU A 70 -14.73 0.05 13.29
N VAL A 71 -15.33 -1.14 13.37
CA VAL A 71 -16.71 -1.39 12.92
C VAL A 71 -17.73 -1.18 14.04
N PRO A 72 -18.96 -0.73 13.74
CA PRO A 72 -19.97 -0.49 14.76
C PRO A 72 -20.36 -1.76 15.53
N PRO A 73 -20.91 -1.63 16.76
CA PRO A 73 -21.35 -2.76 17.56
C PRO A 73 -22.45 -3.59 16.90
N GLN A 74 -22.53 -4.87 17.27
CA GLN A 74 -23.40 -5.90 16.70
C GLN A 74 -24.92 -5.59 16.69
N SER A 75 -25.37 -4.55 17.41
CA SER A 75 -26.79 -4.19 17.53
C SER A 75 -27.39 -3.53 16.28
N GLN A 76 -26.59 -3.24 15.24
CA GLN A 76 -27.09 -2.71 13.97
C GLN A 76 -27.23 -3.85 12.94
N PRO A 77 -28.40 -3.99 12.27
CA PRO A 77 -28.63 -5.06 11.30
C PRO A 77 -27.68 -4.92 10.11
N LEU A 78 -26.84 -5.94 9.92
CA LEU A 78 -26.03 -6.08 8.72
C LEU A 78 -26.91 -6.47 7.55
N PRO A 79 -26.63 -5.97 6.33
CA PRO A 79 -27.25 -6.51 5.13
C PRO A 79 -26.70 -7.93 4.89
N PRO A 80 -27.53 -8.99 4.85
CA PRO A 80 -27.09 -10.29 4.37
C PRO A 80 -27.09 -10.31 2.83
N PRO A 81 -26.07 -10.88 2.12
CA PRO A 81 -24.91 -11.65 2.55
C PRO A 81 -23.59 -10.89 2.29
N CYS A 82 -23.09 -10.12 3.26
CA CYS A 82 -21.82 -9.42 3.12
C CYS A 82 -20.61 -10.26 3.58
N MET A 83 -20.49 -11.50 3.09
CA MET A 83 -19.55 -12.52 3.61
C MET A 83 -18.05 -12.16 3.55
N ASP A 84 -17.65 -11.02 3.00
CA ASP A 84 -16.25 -10.60 2.85
C ASP A 84 -16.02 -9.14 3.30
N LEU A 85 -16.77 -8.61 4.27
CA LEU A 85 -16.55 -7.27 4.88
C LEU A 85 -15.88 -7.36 6.25
N ASP A 86 -14.87 -8.22 6.39
CA ASP A 86 -14.09 -8.45 7.61
C ASP A 86 -12.68 -7.82 7.55
N SER A 87 -12.28 -7.36 6.38
CA SER A 87 -10.92 -6.88 6.12
C SER A 87 -10.91 -5.75 5.09
N ALA A 88 -9.80 -5.02 5.03
CA ALA A 88 -9.47 -4.11 3.96
C ALA A 88 -8.04 -4.32 3.48
N ARG A 89 -7.76 -3.86 2.27
CA ARG A 89 -6.41 -3.83 1.71
C ARG A 89 -6.00 -2.41 1.37
N ILE A 90 -4.86 -1.96 1.88
CA ILE A 90 -4.26 -0.69 1.51
C ILE A 90 -3.76 -0.78 0.07
N SER A 91 -4.21 0.20 -0.69
CA SER A 91 -3.97 0.34 -2.10
C SER A 91 -2.76 1.23 -2.39
N SER A 92 -2.79 2.44 -1.84
CA SER A 92 -1.72 3.42 -1.98
C SER A 92 -1.85 4.49 -0.91
N THR A 93 -0.81 5.31 -0.78
CA THR A 93 -0.80 6.47 0.10
C THR A 93 -0.19 7.66 -0.61
N ASP A 94 -0.66 8.84 -0.28
CA ASP A 94 -0.04 10.10 -0.70
C ASP A 94 -0.23 11.12 0.42
N LYS A 95 0.88 11.63 0.96
CA LYS A 95 0.87 12.54 2.11
C LYS A 95 0.03 11.97 3.25
N ASN A 96 -0.93 12.74 3.77
CA ASN A 96 -1.86 12.37 4.84
C ASN A 96 -2.91 11.31 4.47
N LEU A 97 -2.99 10.87 3.21
CA LEU A 97 -4.05 10.01 2.73
C LEU A 97 -3.60 8.55 2.65
N VAL A 98 -4.50 7.66 3.08
CA VAL A 98 -4.38 6.21 2.89
C VAL A 98 -5.63 5.71 2.16
N ALA A 99 -5.44 5.16 0.96
CA ALA A 99 -6.53 4.62 0.16
C ALA A 99 -6.63 3.11 0.32
N LEU A 100 -7.85 2.60 0.50
CA LEU A 100 -8.11 1.20 0.80
C LEU A 100 -9.27 0.64 -0.02
N TYR A 101 -9.20 -0.64 -0.32
CA TYR A 101 -10.35 -1.44 -0.72
C TYR A 101 -10.96 -2.09 0.52
N ALA A 102 -12.22 -1.78 0.81
CA ALA A 102 -12.96 -2.45 1.88
C ALA A 102 -13.60 -3.74 1.37
N GLY A 103 -13.35 -4.81 2.11
CA GLY A 103 -13.81 -6.16 1.82
C GLY A 103 -13.25 -6.78 0.54
N GLY A 104 -14.00 -7.73 0.00
CA GLY A 104 -13.70 -8.42 -1.25
C GLY A 104 -13.75 -7.53 -2.51
N TYR A 105 -14.22 -6.27 -2.41
CA TYR A 105 -14.38 -5.40 -3.55
C TYR A 105 -13.05 -5.14 -4.28
N ARG A 106 -13.05 -5.43 -5.58
CA ARG A 106 -12.02 -4.98 -6.53
C ARG A 106 -12.72 -4.50 -7.81
N PRO A 107 -12.16 -3.57 -8.58
CA PRO A 107 -12.74 -3.12 -9.84
C PRO A 107 -13.06 -4.29 -10.78
N GLY A 108 -14.31 -4.41 -11.23
CA GLY A 108 -14.76 -5.53 -12.07
C GLY A 108 -15.02 -6.85 -11.32
N SER A 109 -14.82 -6.89 -10.00
CA SER A 109 -15.17 -8.05 -9.16
C SER A 109 -16.68 -8.20 -8.94
N GLY A 110 -17.09 -9.45 -8.73
CA GLY A 110 -18.42 -9.82 -8.26
C GLY A 110 -18.73 -9.31 -6.85
N LEU A 111 -17.69 -9.18 -6.04
CA LEU A 111 -17.75 -9.02 -4.60
C LEU A 111 -18.21 -7.62 -4.17
N LEU A 112 -18.82 -7.57 -2.98
CA LEU A 112 -19.33 -6.35 -2.38
C LEU A 112 -18.23 -5.60 -1.62
N GLY A 113 -18.45 -4.29 -1.41
CA GLY A 113 -17.52 -3.40 -0.74
C GLY A 113 -17.44 -2.05 -1.46
N GLY A 114 -16.32 -1.36 -1.29
CA GLY A 114 -16.07 -0.06 -1.89
C GLY A 114 -14.66 0.43 -1.57
N TYR A 115 -14.42 1.72 -1.78
CA TYR A 115 -13.16 2.33 -1.37
C TYR A 115 -13.34 3.11 -0.08
N LEU A 116 -12.31 3.08 0.76
CA LEU A 116 -12.17 3.93 1.92
C LEU A 116 -10.95 4.83 1.74
N ILE A 117 -11.06 6.09 2.12
CA ILE A 117 -9.92 7.02 2.19
C ILE A 117 -9.81 7.47 3.64
N TYR A 118 -8.74 7.08 4.31
CA TYR A 118 -8.39 7.61 5.61
C TYR A 118 -7.54 8.87 5.43
N ASP A 119 -8.00 9.97 6.01
CA ASP A 119 -7.27 11.24 6.09
C ASP A 119 -6.74 11.42 7.51
N ALA A 120 -5.43 11.26 7.66
CA ALA A 120 -4.74 11.32 8.94
C ALA A 120 -4.72 12.74 9.55
N SER A 121 -4.83 13.79 8.74
CA SER A 121 -4.84 15.18 9.22
C SER A 121 -6.17 15.55 9.88
N LYS A 122 -7.25 14.86 9.49
CA LYS A 122 -8.61 15.05 10.00
C LYS A 122 -9.08 13.90 10.90
N ASP A 123 -8.28 12.85 11.04
CA ASP A 123 -8.62 11.57 11.68
C ASP A 123 -10.00 11.06 11.22
N SER A 124 -10.21 11.08 9.91
CA SER A 124 -11.53 10.85 9.31
C SER A 124 -11.48 9.83 8.17
N LEU A 125 -12.61 9.17 7.93
CA LEU A 125 -12.75 8.15 6.90
C LEU A 125 -13.82 8.59 5.89
N SER A 126 -13.45 8.65 4.61
CA SER A 126 -14.37 8.92 3.51
C SER A 126 -14.68 7.63 2.75
N VAL A 127 -15.95 7.44 2.39
CA VAL A 127 -16.42 6.27 1.64
C VAL A 127 -16.71 6.67 0.20
N ILE A 128 -16.11 5.94 -0.75
CA ILE A 128 -16.33 6.15 -2.17
C ILE A 128 -17.02 4.90 -2.75
N PRO A 129 -18.13 5.07 -3.49
CA PRO A 129 -18.83 3.95 -4.10
C PRO A 129 -17.96 3.22 -5.13
N PRO A 130 -18.27 1.96 -5.43
CA PRO A 130 -17.65 1.23 -6.54
C PRO A 130 -17.74 1.97 -7.87
N LEU A 131 -16.81 1.63 -8.76
CA LEU A 131 -16.90 2.03 -10.16
C LEU A 131 -18.22 1.57 -10.81
N PRO A 132 -18.79 2.37 -11.74
CA PRO A 132 -19.94 1.97 -12.55
C PRO A 132 -19.69 0.64 -13.28
N SER A 133 -20.69 -0.26 -13.30
CA SER A 133 -20.52 -1.64 -13.78
C SER A 133 -20.34 -1.78 -15.29
N ASP A 134 -20.77 -0.79 -16.06
CA ASP A 134 -21.12 -1.01 -17.47
C ASP A 134 -19.90 -1.03 -18.40
N ASP A 135 -18.73 -0.60 -17.93
CA ASP A 135 -17.49 -0.50 -18.73
C ASP A 135 -16.34 -1.41 -18.25
N LEU A 136 -16.53 -2.23 -17.22
CA LEU A 136 -15.44 -2.95 -16.56
C LEU A 136 -15.28 -4.38 -17.11
N ARG A 137 -14.28 -4.61 -17.98
CA ARG A 137 -13.89 -5.96 -18.44
C ARG A 137 -12.68 -6.54 -17.68
N GLY A 138 -12.74 -6.47 -16.35
CA GLY A 138 -11.84 -7.20 -15.45
C GLY A 138 -10.88 -6.34 -14.64
N VAL A 139 -10.31 -6.98 -13.62
CA VAL A 139 -9.37 -6.42 -12.63
C VAL A 139 -8.01 -6.22 -13.29
N MET A 140 -7.46 -5.00 -13.29
CA MET A 140 -6.08 -4.71 -13.73
C MET A 140 -5.04 -4.95 -12.62
N GLY A 141 -5.48 -5.14 -11.39
CA GLY A 141 -4.64 -5.43 -10.22
C GLY A 141 -5.38 -5.11 -8.93
N HIS A 142 -4.65 -5.03 -7.82
CA HIS A 142 -5.23 -4.76 -6.50
C HIS A 142 -4.86 -3.37 -5.97
N GLN A 143 -4.54 -2.42 -6.86
CA GLN A 143 -4.02 -1.10 -6.49
C GLN A 143 -4.67 0.04 -7.32
N SER A 144 -5.46 0.86 -6.65
CA SER A 144 -5.83 2.24 -6.99
C SER A 144 -4.79 3.26 -6.51
N ALA A 145 -4.72 4.39 -7.19
CA ALA A 145 -3.81 5.49 -6.89
C ALA A 145 -4.56 6.63 -6.19
N VAL A 146 -4.01 7.16 -5.09
CA VAL A 146 -4.53 8.38 -4.45
C VAL A 146 -3.53 9.51 -4.57
N ILE A 147 -4.01 10.73 -4.81
CA ILE A 147 -3.22 11.96 -4.77
C ILE A 147 -3.99 13.00 -3.96
N MET A 148 -3.31 13.61 -3.01
CA MET A 148 -3.78 14.80 -2.31
C MET A 148 -3.55 16.04 -3.20
N CYS A 149 -4.65 16.71 -3.56
CA CYS A 149 -4.61 17.95 -4.31
C CYS A 149 -4.20 19.06 -3.37
N ASP A 150 -3.11 19.75 -3.70
CA ASP A 150 -2.61 20.95 -3.02
C ASP A 150 -2.51 20.86 -1.48
N PRO A 151 -1.34 20.48 -0.93
CA PRO A 151 -1.14 20.35 0.51
C PRO A 151 -1.15 21.69 1.27
N HIS A 152 -1.03 22.82 0.57
CA HIS A 152 -0.76 24.12 1.17
C HIS A 152 -1.59 25.29 0.61
N GLY A 153 -2.45 25.07 -0.39
CA GLY A 153 -3.32 26.09 -0.99
C GLY A 153 -4.82 25.87 -0.79
N GLU A 154 -5.63 26.76 -1.39
CA GLU A 154 -7.08 26.89 -1.17
C GLU A 154 -7.93 25.71 -1.70
N GLY A 155 -7.30 24.74 -2.39
CA GLY A 155 -7.98 23.61 -3.00
C GLY A 155 -8.10 22.40 -2.07
N GLU A 156 -9.08 22.40 -1.16
CA GLU A 156 -9.35 21.22 -0.34
C GLU A 156 -9.79 20.02 -1.20
N GLY A 157 -9.00 18.94 -1.22
CA GLY A 157 -9.47 17.66 -1.74
C GLY A 157 -8.40 16.65 -2.16
N TYR A 158 -8.87 15.56 -2.74
CA TYR A 158 -8.05 14.48 -3.25
C TYR A 158 -8.63 13.89 -4.53
N LEU A 159 -7.77 13.22 -5.27
CA LEU A 159 -8.11 12.40 -6.42
C LEU A 159 -7.86 10.94 -6.07
N LEU A 160 -8.84 10.10 -6.34
CA LEU A 160 -8.67 8.64 -6.38
C LEU A 160 -8.77 8.21 -7.85
N ALA A 161 -7.82 7.41 -8.29
CA ALA A 161 -7.71 6.97 -9.67
C ALA A 161 -7.61 5.45 -9.77
N GLU A 162 -8.38 4.88 -10.70
CA GLU A 162 -8.34 3.46 -11.02
C GLU A 162 -7.83 3.24 -12.43
N LEU A 163 -6.84 2.36 -12.58
CA LEU A 163 -6.42 1.86 -13.89
C LEU A 163 -7.37 0.74 -14.32
N ILE A 164 -8.02 0.94 -15.46
CA ILE A 164 -8.99 -0.02 -16.00
C ILE A 164 -8.56 -0.57 -17.35
N LYS A 165 -9.00 -1.78 -17.65
CA LYS A 165 -8.91 -2.34 -19.00
C LYS A 165 -10.02 -1.77 -19.88
N LYS A 166 -9.64 -1.04 -20.93
CA LYS A 166 -10.54 -0.51 -21.95
C LYS A 166 -10.49 -1.40 -23.18
N GLY A 167 -11.58 -2.12 -23.46
CA GLY A 167 -11.61 -3.11 -24.54
C GLY A 167 -10.67 -4.30 -24.28
N SER A 168 -10.03 -4.83 -25.32
CA SER A 168 -9.13 -5.99 -25.21
C SER A 168 -7.65 -5.63 -25.03
N SER A 169 -7.23 -4.45 -25.51
CA SER A 169 -5.82 -4.10 -25.69
C SER A 169 -5.44 -2.71 -25.21
N GLN A 170 -6.33 -1.98 -24.53
CA GLN A 170 -6.04 -0.62 -24.04
C GLN A 170 -6.25 -0.51 -22.53
N VAL A 171 -5.57 0.46 -21.93
CA VAL A 171 -5.83 0.94 -20.58
C VAL A 171 -6.49 2.31 -20.61
N GLY A 172 -7.35 2.55 -19.64
CA GLY A 172 -7.91 3.87 -19.35
C GLY A 172 -7.86 4.13 -17.85
N VAL A 173 -8.19 5.35 -17.45
CA VAL A 173 -8.25 5.72 -16.03
C VAL A 173 -9.63 6.26 -15.70
N TRP A 174 -10.18 5.85 -14.57
CA TRP A 174 -11.32 6.50 -13.94
C TRP A 174 -10.85 7.34 -12.77
N LEU A 175 -11.41 8.54 -12.64
CA LEU A 175 -11.08 9.49 -11.59
C LEU A 175 -12.29 9.79 -10.72
N TRP A 176 -12.05 9.86 -9.42
CA TRP A 176 -12.96 10.40 -8.43
C TRP A 176 -12.33 11.64 -7.81
N LYS A 177 -13.00 12.78 -7.91
CA LYS A 177 -12.55 14.06 -7.33
C LYS A 177 -13.41 14.40 -6.12
N SER A 178 -12.80 14.42 -4.94
CA SER A 178 -13.55 14.66 -3.69
C SER A 178 -14.11 16.08 -3.59
N SER A 179 -13.46 17.06 -4.22
CA SER A 179 -13.83 18.48 -4.15
C SER A 179 -14.89 18.90 -5.18
N ALA A 180 -15.41 17.96 -5.98
CA ALA A 180 -16.49 18.24 -6.91
C ALA A 180 -17.81 18.49 -6.13
N PRO A 181 -18.72 19.38 -6.59
CA PRO A 181 -20.01 19.61 -5.93
C PRO A 181 -20.84 18.33 -5.77
N GLU A 182 -20.78 17.47 -6.78
CA GLU A 182 -21.36 16.13 -6.77
C GLU A 182 -20.27 15.13 -7.21
N PRO A 183 -19.49 14.59 -6.27
CA PRO A 183 -18.44 13.64 -6.58
C PRO A 183 -18.99 12.40 -7.28
N LYS A 184 -18.47 12.13 -8.47
CA LYS A 184 -18.77 10.94 -9.24
C LYS A 184 -17.53 10.45 -9.94
N TRP A 185 -17.54 9.16 -10.27
CA TRP A 185 -16.53 8.57 -11.15
C TRP A 185 -16.66 9.19 -12.55
N VAL A 186 -15.54 9.67 -13.09
CA VAL A 186 -15.43 10.21 -14.44
C VAL A 186 -14.31 9.50 -15.18
N SER A 187 -14.59 9.02 -16.39
CA SER A 187 -13.56 8.44 -17.25
C SER A 187 -12.65 9.55 -17.79
N LEU A 188 -11.35 9.39 -17.57
CA LEU A 188 -10.35 10.31 -18.09
C LEU A 188 -10.17 10.06 -19.61
N PRO A 189 -10.19 11.11 -20.44
CA PRO A 189 -10.02 10.95 -21.87
C PRO A 189 -8.60 10.50 -22.22
N GLY A 190 -8.51 9.70 -23.28
CA GLY A 190 -7.28 9.05 -23.70
C GLY A 190 -7.23 7.58 -23.30
N SER A 191 -6.22 6.88 -23.81
CA SER A 191 -5.95 5.48 -23.51
C SER A 191 -4.56 5.12 -24.01
N HIS A 192 -3.94 4.11 -23.42
CA HIS A 192 -2.65 3.60 -23.89
C HIS A 192 -2.76 2.11 -24.26
N PRO A 193 -2.04 1.62 -25.28
CA PRO A 193 -1.94 0.19 -25.53
C PRO A 193 -1.39 -0.56 -24.31
N LEU A 194 -1.99 -1.71 -23.99
CA LEU A 194 -1.44 -2.63 -23.01
C LEU A 194 -0.12 -3.22 -23.53
N PRO A 195 0.89 -3.43 -22.67
CA PRO A 195 2.04 -4.26 -23.03
C PRO A 195 1.57 -5.69 -23.34
N SER A 196 2.37 -6.41 -24.12
CA SER A 196 2.08 -7.80 -24.46
C SER A 196 1.92 -8.69 -23.21
N GLY A 197 0.94 -9.59 -23.24
CA GLY A 197 0.59 -10.48 -22.14
C GLY A 197 -0.21 -9.81 -21.01
N ARG A 198 -0.45 -10.54 -19.91
CA ARG A 198 -1.23 -10.04 -18.75
C ARG A 198 -0.43 -9.01 -17.96
N PHE A 199 -0.94 -7.79 -17.81
CA PHE A 199 -0.38 -6.76 -16.91
C PHE A 199 -1.14 -6.79 -15.59
N THR A 200 -0.43 -6.82 -14.46
CA THR A 200 -1.02 -6.85 -13.12
C THR A 200 -0.41 -5.74 -12.28
N VAL A 201 -1.25 -4.87 -11.71
CA VAL A 201 -0.76 -3.83 -10.81
C VAL A 201 -0.45 -4.42 -9.45
N ASP A 202 0.84 -4.47 -9.15
CA ASP A 202 1.45 -4.95 -7.90
C ASP A 202 1.60 -3.82 -6.88
N SER A 203 1.95 -2.61 -7.35
CA SER A 203 2.07 -1.42 -6.50
C SER A 203 1.67 -0.13 -7.22
N CYS A 204 1.43 0.92 -6.45
CA CYS A 204 1.01 2.21 -6.96
C CYS A 204 1.47 3.35 -6.05
N PHE A 205 1.90 4.47 -6.63
CA PHE A 205 2.30 5.68 -5.91
C PHE A 205 2.11 6.93 -6.78
N SER A 206 2.15 8.10 -6.14
CA SER A 206 2.18 9.40 -6.79
C SER A 206 3.61 9.84 -7.09
N TYR A 207 3.80 10.63 -8.13
CA TYR A 207 5.07 11.25 -8.49
C TYR A 207 4.86 12.72 -8.80
N ARG A 208 5.62 13.59 -8.12
CA ARG A 208 5.59 15.06 -8.27
C ARG A 208 4.18 15.68 -8.16
N GLY A 209 3.28 15.03 -7.43
CA GLY A 209 1.93 15.55 -7.13
C GLY A 209 0.95 15.60 -8.31
N SER A 210 1.36 15.23 -9.53
CA SER A 210 0.48 15.24 -10.71
C SER A 210 0.55 13.97 -11.55
N THR A 211 1.54 13.11 -11.31
CA THR A 211 1.73 11.88 -12.07
C THR A 211 1.35 10.68 -11.22
N LEU A 212 0.47 9.84 -11.75
CA LEU A 212 0.03 8.59 -11.14
C LEU A 212 0.85 7.44 -11.73
N CYS A 213 1.40 6.59 -10.88
CA CYS A 213 2.26 5.48 -11.27
C CYS A 213 1.62 4.14 -10.89
N TRP A 214 1.29 3.29 -11.86
CA TRP A 214 0.86 1.90 -11.61
C TRP A 214 1.95 0.94 -12.08
N VAL A 215 2.42 0.09 -11.17
CA VAL A 215 3.59 -0.76 -11.39
C VAL A 215 3.19 -2.22 -11.45
N ASP A 216 3.62 -2.89 -12.51
CA ASP A 216 3.77 -4.34 -12.61
C ASP A 216 5.25 -4.64 -12.42
N LEU A 217 5.59 -5.26 -11.30
CA LEU A 217 6.97 -5.49 -10.89
C LEU A 217 7.69 -6.51 -11.79
N LEU A 218 6.97 -7.19 -12.69
CA LEU A 218 7.57 -8.09 -13.70
C LEU A 218 7.69 -7.45 -15.08
N LYS A 219 6.96 -6.36 -15.37
CA LYS A 219 6.89 -5.77 -16.71
C LYS A 219 7.34 -4.32 -16.80
N GLY A 220 6.97 -3.49 -15.82
CA GLY A 220 7.24 -2.07 -15.87
C GLY A 220 6.14 -1.24 -15.21
N MET A 221 6.06 0.03 -15.59
CA MET A 221 5.19 1.01 -14.96
C MET A 221 4.41 1.80 -15.99
N PHE A 222 3.11 1.95 -15.74
CA PHE A 222 2.26 2.91 -16.42
C PHE A 222 2.28 4.24 -15.67
N LEU A 223 2.55 5.31 -16.41
CA LEU A 223 2.43 6.68 -15.94
C LEU A 223 1.18 7.32 -16.51
N CYS A 224 0.48 8.10 -15.68
CA CYS A 224 -0.53 9.05 -16.13
C CYS A 224 -0.22 10.43 -15.55
N ASP A 225 0.21 11.37 -16.40
CA ASP A 225 0.40 12.77 -15.99
C ASP A 225 -0.91 13.54 -16.17
N LEU A 226 -1.48 13.98 -15.05
CA LEU A 226 -2.76 14.68 -15.03
C LEU A 226 -2.68 16.08 -15.67
N ASN A 227 -1.48 16.67 -15.75
CA ASN A 227 -1.26 17.99 -16.32
C ASN A 227 -1.10 17.99 -17.85
N GLN A 228 -0.88 16.82 -18.46
CA GLN A 228 -0.68 16.70 -19.90
C GLN A 228 -2.00 16.63 -20.67
N ASP A 229 -1.93 16.96 -21.95
CA ASP A 229 -3.01 16.76 -22.91
C ASP A 229 -3.25 15.28 -23.23
N ARG A 230 -4.40 14.98 -23.86
CA ARG A 230 -4.90 13.61 -24.08
C ARG A 230 -3.89 12.64 -24.70
N ASP A 231 -3.09 13.10 -25.65
CA ASP A 231 -2.19 12.23 -26.43
C ASP A 231 -0.88 11.91 -25.70
N ASN A 232 -0.42 12.78 -24.79
CA ASN A 232 0.81 12.61 -24.01
C ASN A 232 0.56 12.23 -22.55
N LYS A 233 -0.71 12.02 -22.20
CA LYS A 233 -1.15 11.74 -20.84
C LYS A 233 -0.59 10.44 -20.29
N PHE A 234 -0.43 9.44 -21.15
CA PHE A 234 -0.08 8.09 -20.75
C PHE A 234 1.25 7.67 -21.36
N SER A 235 2.07 6.99 -20.56
CA SER A 235 3.27 6.33 -21.05
C SER A 235 3.51 5.02 -20.31
N PHE A 236 4.21 4.10 -20.98
CA PHE A 236 4.63 2.84 -20.39
C PHE A 236 6.15 2.75 -20.39
N ILE A 237 6.72 2.50 -19.22
CA ILE A 237 8.16 2.38 -19.00
C ILE A 237 8.47 0.95 -18.65
N LYS A 238 9.28 0.28 -19.48
CA LYS A 238 9.74 -1.09 -19.22
C LYS A 238 10.71 -1.12 -18.05
N LEU A 239 10.82 -2.27 -17.38
CA LEU A 239 11.89 -2.51 -16.40
C LEU A 239 13.29 -2.40 -17.04
N PRO A 240 14.34 -2.14 -16.22
CA PRO A 240 15.72 -2.15 -16.69
C PRO A 240 16.05 -3.47 -17.41
N ARG A 241 16.82 -3.41 -18.51
CA ARG A 241 17.15 -4.61 -19.32
C ARG A 241 17.97 -5.65 -18.57
N ASP A 242 18.76 -5.20 -17.59
CA ASP A 242 19.63 -6.01 -16.75
C ASP A 242 18.99 -6.36 -15.40
N CYS A 243 17.69 -6.08 -15.23
CA CYS A 243 16.88 -6.56 -14.11
C CYS A 243 16.60 -8.06 -14.31
N PRO A 244 16.74 -8.92 -13.28
CA PRO A 244 16.48 -10.35 -13.40
C PRO A 244 15.09 -10.64 -13.98
N ALA A 245 15.06 -11.34 -15.13
CA ALA A 245 13.83 -11.79 -15.76
C ALA A 245 13.38 -13.09 -15.09
N LEU A 246 12.39 -13.00 -14.21
CA LEU A 246 11.74 -14.20 -13.69
C LEU A 246 10.69 -14.62 -14.72
N ASP A 247 11.05 -15.59 -15.56
CA ASP A 247 10.12 -16.16 -16.52
C ASP A 247 9.11 -17.04 -15.78
N TRP A 248 7.86 -16.58 -15.74
CA TRP A 248 6.72 -17.33 -15.18
C TRP A 248 6.21 -18.41 -16.15
N ASN A 249 6.76 -18.51 -17.37
CA ASN A 249 6.36 -19.54 -18.33
C ASN A 249 6.95 -20.91 -17.95
N LEU A 250 6.41 -21.52 -16.89
CA LEU A 250 6.59 -22.94 -16.59
C LEU A 250 5.60 -23.77 -17.41
N GLU A 251 5.88 -23.91 -18.71
CA GLU A 251 5.63 -25.20 -19.36
C GLU A 251 6.90 -26.05 -19.18
N GLU A 252 6.76 -27.12 -18.40
CA GLU A 252 7.62 -28.31 -18.41
C GLU A 252 9.15 -28.10 -18.34
N SER A 253 9.73 -28.02 -17.13
CA SER A 253 11.13 -28.44 -16.94
C SER A 253 11.41 -28.98 -15.52
N ASN A 254 11.54 -30.30 -15.40
CA ASN A 254 12.43 -31.11 -14.54
C ASN A 254 12.69 -30.76 -13.05
N PHE A 255 11.74 -31.18 -12.22
CA PHE A 255 11.62 -31.28 -10.76
C PHE A 255 12.83 -31.51 -9.78
N ILE A 256 14.12 -31.44 -10.13
CA ILE A 256 15.18 -31.89 -9.17
C ILE A 256 16.33 -30.90 -8.90
N THR A 257 16.41 -29.74 -9.56
CA THR A 257 17.49 -28.76 -9.27
C THR A 257 17.01 -27.31 -9.34
N TYR A 258 15.96 -26.96 -8.59
CA TYR A 258 15.39 -25.61 -8.59
C TYR A 258 15.61 -24.88 -7.27
N SER A 259 16.27 -23.73 -7.38
CA SER A 259 16.63 -22.73 -6.36
C SER A 259 15.60 -22.58 -5.23
N PHE A 260 16.09 -22.39 -4.01
CA PHE A 260 15.34 -22.08 -2.78
C PHE A 260 14.28 -20.97 -2.97
N ILE A 261 14.44 -20.11 -3.98
CA ILE A 261 13.49 -19.05 -4.33
C ILE A 261 12.16 -19.58 -4.89
N ASN A 262 12.16 -20.66 -5.67
CA ASN A 262 10.93 -21.15 -6.32
C ASN A 262 9.94 -21.85 -5.37
N LYS A 263 10.36 -22.23 -4.16
CA LYS A 263 9.45 -22.83 -3.17
C LYS A 263 8.68 -21.80 -2.34
N PHE A 264 9.14 -20.54 -2.32
CA PHE A 264 8.56 -19.50 -1.46
C PHE A 264 8.13 -18.23 -2.23
N CYS A 265 8.80 -17.86 -3.32
CA CYS A 265 8.51 -16.62 -4.06
C CYS A 265 7.40 -16.78 -5.10
N THR A 266 6.15 -16.76 -4.62
CA THR A 266 4.97 -16.77 -5.50
C THR A 266 4.57 -15.38 -6.00
N ARG A 267 5.15 -14.33 -5.40
CA ARG A 267 4.73 -12.93 -5.59
C ARG A 267 5.92 -12.01 -5.90
N PRO A 268 5.83 -11.12 -6.91
CA PRO A 268 6.91 -10.20 -7.26
C PRO A 268 7.43 -9.36 -6.09
N GLU A 269 6.56 -8.99 -5.17
CA GLU A 269 6.89 -8.10 -4.06
C GLU A 269 7.86 -8.73 -3.05
N GLU A 270 7.96 -10.06 -3.02
CA GLU A 270 8.89 -10.77 -2.15
C GLU A 270 10.35 -10.55 -2.52
N PHE A 271 10.63 -10.17 -3.78
CA PHE A 271 11.99 -9.96 -4.25
C PHE A 271 12.22 -8.59 -4.88
N ARG A 272 11.20 -7.74 -5.04
CA ARG A 272 11.38 -6.40 -5.60
C ARG A 272 10.30 -5.42 -5.15
N SER A 273 10.63 -4.14 -5.19
CA SER A 273 9.66 -3.06 -5.02
C SER A 273 10.07 -1.82 -5.81
N MET A 274 9.10 -0.96 -6.07
CA MET A 274 9.30 0.31 -6.75
C MET A 274 8.61 1.43 -5.97
N ALA A 275 9.30 2.56 -5.81
CA ALA A 275 8.78 3.72 -5.09
C ALA A 275 9.39 5.02 -5.59
N CYS A 276 8.79 6.15 -5.24
CA CYS A 276 9.41 7.46 -5.33
C CYS A 276 10.28 7.70 -4.09
N VAL A 277 11.60 7.84 -4.28
CA VAL A 277 12.60 8.09 -3.24
C VAL A 277 13.24 9.44 -3.51
N CYS A 278 13.01 10.43 -2.65
CA CYS A 278 13.54 11.79 -2.80
C CYS A 278 13.36 12.34 -4.23
N ASP A 279 12.12 12.35 -4.75
CA ASP A 279 11.75 12.79 -6.10
C ASP A 279 12.36 12.00 -7.28
N HIS A 280 12.88 10.80 -7.02
CA HIS A 280 13.37 9.89 -8.05
C HIS A 280 12.63 8.56 -7.98
N ILE A 281 12.19 8.05 -9.13
CA ILE A 281 11.58 6.72 -9.20
C ILE A 281 12.69 5.68 -9.14
N LYS A 282 12.61 4.78 -8.15
CA LYS A 282 13.61 3.74 -7.93
C LYS A 282 12.97 2.36 -7.88
N LEU A 283 13.70 1.38 -8.42
CA LEU A 283 13.40 -0.04 -8.34
C LEU A 283 14.50 -0.70 -7.51
N VAL A 284 14.13 -1.50 -6.52
CA VAL A 284 15.03 -2.43 -5.84
C VAL A 284 14.64 -3.86 -6.22
N SER A 285 15.62 -4.71 -6.48
CA SER A 285 15.40 -6.15 -6.69
C SER A 285 16.50 -6.96 -6.02
N LEU A 286 16.11 -8.05 -5.38
CA LEU A 286 16.94 -9.20 -5.10
C LEU A 286 17.19 -9.98 -6.39
N ASP A 287 18.34 -10.65 -6.47
CA ASP A 287 18.67 -11.59 -7.53
C ASP A 287 18.01 -12.97 -7.32
N GLU A 288 18.23 -13.90 -8.25
CA GLU A 288 17.65 -15.26 -8.21
C GLU A 288 18.15 -16.12 -7.05
N SER A 289 19.19 -15.68 -6.34
CA SER A 289 19.72 -16.34 -5.14
C SER A 289 19.28 -15.63 -3.85
N GLY A 290 18.78 -14.40 -3.93
CA GLY A 290 18.44 -13.58 -2.77
C GLY A 290 19.66 -13.05 -2.04
N LEU A 291 20.84 -13.09 -2.66
CA LEU A 291 22.13 -12.75 -2.07
C LEU A 291 22.67 -11.39 -2.56
N GLU A 292 22.11 -10.82 -3.62
CA GLU A 292 22.47 -9.48 -4.10
C GLU A 292 21.24 -8.60 -4.27
N LEU A 293 21.25 -7.44 -3.61
CA LEU A 293 20.33 -6.33 -3.85
C LEU A 293 20.90 -5.42 -4.93
N SER A 294 20.10 -5.14 -5.96
CA SER A 294 20.39 -4.13 -6.97
C SER A 294 19.35 -3.02 -6.93
N VAL A 295 19.79 -1.76 -7.07
CA VAL A 295 18.90 -0.59 -7.14
C VAL A 295 19.12 0.16 -8.44
N TRP A 296 18.03 0.37 -9.17
CA TRP A 296 17.99 1.20 -10.36
C TRP A 296 17.23 2.49 -10.08
N THR A 297 17.71 3.58 -10.65
CA THR A 297 17.03 4.88 -10.63
C THR A 297 16.63 5.23 -12.06
N LEU A 298 15.36 5.59 -12.26
CA LEU A 298 14.84 6.05 -13.55
C LEU A 298 15.35 7.46 -13.82
N LEU A 299 15.80 7.72 -15.05
CA LEU A 299 16.16 9.06 -15.48
C LEU A 299 14.97 10.02 -15.40
N THR A 300 15.25 11.30 -15.16
CA THR A 300 14.22 12.34 -14.97
C THR A 300 13.35 12.59 -16.20
N ASP A 301 13.85 12.27 -17.39
CA ASP A 301 13.13 12.32 -18.65
C ASP A 301 12.36 11.03 -18.95
N HIS A 302 12.41 10.06 -18.03
CA HIS A 302 11.77 8.75 -18.11
C HIS A 302 12.23 7.88 -19.29
N SER A 303 13.40 8.18 -19.88
CA SER A 303 13.89 7.50 -21.08
C SER A 303 14.55 6.14 -20.80
N ASP A 304 15.29 6.03 -19.69
CA ASP A 304 16.05 4.83 -19.34
C ASP A 304 16.30 4.70 -17.83
N TRP A 305 16.79 3.52 -17.43
CA TRP A 305 17.17 3.20 -16.07
C TRP A 305 18.69 3.16 -15.90
N ILE A 306 19.17 3.67 -14.78
CA ILE A 306 20.58 3.56 -14.38
C ILE A 306 20.68 2.68 -13.14
N LYS A 307 21.51 1.64 -13.19
CA LYS A 307 21.87 0.87 -12.00
C LYS A 307 22.74 1.73 -11.09
N THR A 308 22.18 2.14 -9.96
CA THR A 308 22.79 3.09 -9.01
C THR A 308 23.46 2.43 -7.82
N SER A 309 23.07 1.21 -7.45
CA SER A 309 23.68 0.50 -6.32
C SER A 309 23.63 -1.01 -6.51
N LYS A 310 24.60 -1.68 -5.89
CA LYS A 310 24.66 -3.13 -5.67
C LYS A 310 25.12 -3.39 -4.24
N TYR A 311 24.43 -4.30 -3.56
CA TYR A 311 24.69 -4.60 -2.16
C TYR A 311 24.55 -6.10 -1.89
N ASN A 312 25.65 -6.73 -1.49
CA ASN A 312 25.70 -8.16 -1.21
C ASN A 312 25.21 -8.43 0.23
N VAL A 313 24.34 -9.44 0.39
CA VAL A 313 23.73 -9.86 1.66
C VAL A 313 24.77 -10.39 2.66
N ASP A 314 25.91 -10.91 2.22
CA ASP A 314 27.06 -11.26 3.07
C ASP A 314 27.48 -10.09 3.97
N LYS A 315 27.34 -8.85 3.48
CA LYS A 315 27.61 -7.65 4.28
C LYS A 315 26.61 -7.46 5.43
N ILE A 316 25.36 -7.91 5.25
CA ILE A 316 24.35 -7.94 6.31
C ILE A 316 24.78 -8.94 7.38
N TRP A 317 25.13 -10.17 6.97
CA TRP A 317 25.54 -11.23 7.89
C TRP A 317 26.87 -10.94 8.59
N ALA A 318 27.78 -10.21 7.94
CA ALA A 318 29.04 -9.77 8.51
C ALA A 318 28.89 -8.56 9.45
N ASN A 319 27.72 -7.89 9.47
CA ASN A 319 27.50 -6.73 10.33
C ASN A 319 27.47 -7.15 11.81
N VAL A 320 28.11 -6.37 12.68
CA VAL A 320 28.23 -6.64 14.12
C VAL A 320 26.87 -6.80 14.80
N ASN A 321 25.87 -6.00 14.41
CA ASN A 321 24.53 -6.10 14.98
C ASN A 321 23.86 -7.41 14.59
N TYR A 322 24.08 -7.91 13.36
CA TYR A 322 23.57 -9.21 12.93
C TYR A 322 24.29 -10.37 13.62
N GLN A 323 25.61 -10.32 13.71
CA GLN A 323 26.41 -11.34 14.40
C GLN A 323 26.15 -11.41 15.90
N SER A 324 25.73 -10.29 16.51
CA SER A 324 25.33 -10.26 17.93
C SER A 324 24.03 -11.02 18.21
N THR A 325 23.26 -11.33 17.16
CA THR A 325 22.05 -12.14 17.28
C THR A 325 22.37 -13.65 17.23
N VAL A 326 21.43 -14.47 17.68
CA VAL A 326 21.52 -15.95 17.57
C VAL A 326 20.99 -16.44 16.20
N LEU A 327 20.75 -15.53 15.26
CA LEU A 327 20.20 -15.85 13.96
C LEU A 327 21.26 -16.51 13.07
N ARG A 328 20.81 -17.46 12.26
CA ARG A 328 21.61 -18.01 11.16
C ARG A 328 21.72 -16.97 10.05
N GLN A 329 22.46 -17.30 8.99
CA GLN A 329 22.48 -16.50 7.76
C GLN A 329 21.15 -16.65 7.02
N LEU A 330 20.13 -15.92 7.47
CA LEU A 330 18.80 -15.92 6.88
C LEU A 330 18.78 -15.07 5.61
N ILE A 331 18.15 -15.59 4.56
CA ILE A 331 17.99 -14.89 3.28
C ILE A 331 16.88 -13.84 3.42
N PRO A 332 17.12 -12.57 3.07
CA PRO A 332 16.12 -11.52 3.14
C PRO A 332 15.09 -11.62 2.01
N SER A 333 13.90 -11.10 2.27
CA SER A 333 12.81 -10.92 1.31
C SER A 333 12.07 -9.59 1.54
N LEU A 334 11.07 -9.30 0.71
CA LEU A 334 10.19 -8.14 0.78
C LEU A 334 10.98 -6.81 0.87
N PRO A 335 11.83 -6.49 -0.11
CA PRO A 335 12.60 -5.26 -0.06
C PRO A 335 11.68 -4.04 -0.18
N VAL A 336 11.77 -3.10 0.75
CA VAL A 336 11.03 -1.83 0.72
C VAL A 336 11.99 -0.66 0.75
N LEU A 337 11.89 0.22 -0.25
CA LEU A 337 12.67 1.45 -0.30
C LEU A 337 12.16 2.48 0.71
N SER A 338 13.09 3.17 1.38
CA SER A 338 12.74 4.38 2.12
C SER A 338 12.39 5.52 1.17
N ILE A 339 11.24 6.19 1.36
CA ILE A 339 10.82 7.32 0.53
C ILE A 339 11.58 8.63 0.81
N HIS A 340 12.21 8.75 1.99
CA HIS A 340 12.92 9.97 2.42
C HIS A 340 14.45 9.85 2.43
N GLN A 341 15.00 8.63 2.41
CA GLN A 341 16.43 8.41 2.55
C GLN A 341 16.94 7.49 1.45
N ASP A 342 17.72 8.05 0.54
CA ASP A 342 18.35 7.29 -0.53
C ASP A 342 19.45 6.37 0.01
N GLY A 343 19.46 5.11 -0.45
CA GLY A 343 20.39 4.07 0.02
C GLY A 343 19.90 3.28 1.22
N LEU A 344 18.69 3.58 1.73
CA LEU A 344 18.07 2.85 2.84
C LEU A 344 16.99 1.89 2.33
N VAL A 345 17.11 0.62 2.69
CA VAL A 345 16.16 -0.45 2.35
C VAL A 345 15.74 -1.20 3.61
N TYR A 346 14.47 -1.55 3.69
CA TYR A 346 13.94 -2.45 4.71
C TYR A 346 13.73 -3.85 4.11
N LEU A 347 14.05 -4.87 4.88
CA LEU A 347 13.97 -6.27 4.46
C LEU A 347 13.31 -7.09 5.56
N VAL A 348 12.61 -8.16 5.20
CA VAL A 348 12.09 -9.15 6.13
C VAL A 348 13.01 -10.37 6.13
N VAL A 349 13.31 -10.93 7.29
CA VAL A 349 13.91 -12.25 7.42
C VAL A 349 13.04 -13.13 8.30
N ASN A 350 12.80 -14.36 7.85
CA ASN A 350 12.00 -15.35 8.57
C ASN A 350 12.93 -16.44 9.11
N ASP A 351 12.89 -16.67 10.42
CA ASP A 351 13.53 -17.83 11.04
C ASP A 351 12.52 -18.98 11.01
N GLU A 352 12.60 -19.77 9.94
CA GLU A 352 11.75 -20.93 9.72
C GLU A 352 12.59 -22.20 9.66
N SER A 353 12.07 -23.29 10.23
CA SER A 353 12.68 -24.61 10.09
C SER A 353 11.65 -25.66 9.66
N ILE A 354 12.07 -26.60 8.84
CA ILE A 354 11.23 -27.74 8.47
C ILE A 354 11.45 -28.84 9.50
N VAL A 355 10.42 -29.16 10.27
CA VAL A 355 10.40 -30.28 11.22
C VAL A 355 9.25 -31.20 10.82
N ASP A 356 9.54 -32.49 10.59
CA ASP A 356 8.55 -33.51 10.20
C ASP A 356 7.64 -33.09 9.01
N CYS A 357 8.25 -32.53 7.96
CA CYS A 357 7.55 -32.00 6.77
C CYS A 357 6.59 -30.83 7.04
N ARG A 358 6.64 -30.21 8.23
CA ARG A 358 5.90 -28.99 8.58
C ARG A 358 6.85 -27.81 8.72
N LEU A 359 6.40 -26.65 8.28
CA LEU A 359 7.12 -25.39 8.44
C LEU A 359 6.86 -24.87 9.85
N GLU A 360 7.87 -24.88 10.70
CA GLU A 360 7.86 -24.24 12.00
C GLU A 360 8.41 -22.82 11.88
N HIS A 361 7.58 -21.84 12.20
CA HIS A 361 7.97 -20.43 12.25
C HIS A 361 8.47 -20.09 13.66
N LYS A 362 9.77 -19.83 13.80
CA LYS A 362 10.41 -19.49 15.08
C LYS A 362 10.38 -18.01 15.37
N GLY A 363 10.46 -17.19 14.34
CA GLY A 363 10.41 -15.74 14.47
C GLY A 363 10.51 -15.04 13.13
N GLN A 364 10.15 -13.76 13.13
CA GLN A 364 10.30 -12.88 11.99
C GLN A 364 10.95 -11.59 12.47
N TYR A 365 11.82 -11.04 11.63
CA TYR A 365 12.56 -9.83 11.95
C TYR A 365 12.54 -8.87 10.76
N LEU A 366 12.44 -7.58 11.08
CA LEU A 366 12.61 -6.52 10.12
C LEU A 366 14.02 -5.95 10.21
N LEU A 367 14.69 -5.89 9.08
CA LEU A 367 16.02 -5.32 8.94
C LEU A 367 15.89 -3.94 8.33
N ARG A 368 16.52 -2.94 8.95
CA ARG A 368 16.79 -1.64 8.32
C ARG A 368 18.25 -1.64 7.88
N VAL A 369 18.48 -1.60 6.58
CA VAL A 369 19.80 -1.69 5.96
C VAL A 369 20.16 -0.38 5.28
N ASP A 370 21.15 0.32 5.82
CA ASP A 370 21.81 1.45 5.16
C ASP A 370 22.92 0.90 4.26
N MET A 371 22.65 0.83 2.97
CA MET A 371 23.57 0.26 1.99
C MET A 371 24.81 1.14 1.74
N LYS A 372 24.77 2.42 2.10
CA LYS A 372 25.89 3.36 1.92
C LYS A 372 26.89 3.22 3.07
N ASN A 373 26.38 3.16 4.29
CA ASN A 373 27.19 3.07 5.50
C ASN A 373 27.47 1.62 5.95
N ASN A 374 26.82 0.64 5.33
CA ASN A 374 26.80 -0.78 5.73
C ASN A 374 26.31 -0.97 7.17
N GLU A 375 25.35 -0.16 7.60
CA GLU A 375 24.71 -0.28 8.91
C GLU A 375 23.46 -1.15 8.81
N VAL A 376 23.27 -2.02 9.80
CA VAL A 376 22.11 -2.90 9.90
C VAL A 376 21.50 -2.75 11.28
N GLN A 377 20.20 -2.47 11.32
CA GLN A 377 19.40 -2.56 12.53
C GLN A 377 18.41 -3.71 12.39
N ILE A 378 18.16 -4.42 13.48
CA ILE A 378 17.33 -5.62 13.52
C ILE A 378 16.24 -5.39 14.53
N SER A 379 15.00 -5.61 14.12
CA SER A 379 13.85 -5.54 15.00
C SER A 379 13.04 -6.84 14.95
N PRO A 380 12.78 -7.50 16.09
CA PRO A 380 11.88 -8.66 16.15
C PRO A 380 10.42 -8.24 15.97
N GLN A 381 9.64 -9.07 15.26
CA GLN A 381 8.22 -8.86 15.02
C GLN A 381 7.38 -9.93 15.73
N PRO A 382 6.98 -9.72 17.01
CA PRO A 382 6.38 -10.76 17.85
C PRO A 382 4.88 -10.97 17.66
N THR A 383 4.16 -9.97 17.14
CA THR A 383 2.69 -9.89 17.21
C THR A 383 1.96 -10.27 15.94
N ARG A 384 2.55 -10.07 14.76
CA ARG A 384 1.96 -10.45 13.47
C ARG A 384 3.03 -10.94 12.52
N ARG A 385 2.69 -11.97 11.75
CA ARG A 385 3.48 -12.41 10.61
C ARG A 385 3.23 -11.46 9.45
N ILE A 386 4.27 -10.76 9.01
CA ILE A 386 4.32 -10.06 7.74
C ILE A 386 4.26 -11.14 6.66
N CYS A 387 3.04 -11.40 6.18
CA CYS A 387 2.81 -12.39 5.14
C CYS A 387 3.06 -11.77 3.77
N TYR A 388 2.59 -10.54 3.54
CA TYR A 388 2.56 -9.94 2.22
C TYR A 388 2.77 -8.42 2.26
N GLN A 389 3.53 -7.92 1.27
CA GLN A 389 3.64 -6.51 0.86
C GLN A 389 3.64 -5.46 1.98
N LEU A 390 4.84 -5.07 2.42
CA LEU A 390 5.05 -3.83 3.15
C LEU A 390 5.19 -2.66 2.17
N PHE A 391 4.88 -1.45 2.63
CA PHE A 391 5.25 -0.25 1.90
C PHE A 391 5.50 0.93 2.85
N ALA A 392 6.28 1.90 2.38
CA ALA A 392 6.62 3.11 3.12
C ALA A 392 5.57 4.20 2.88
N SER A 393 5.22 4.94 3.94
CA SER A 393 4.23 6.02 3.89
C SER A 393 4.60 7.17 4.82
N GLU A 394 4.17 8.38 4.49
CA GLU A 394 4.37 9.58 5.33
C GLU A 394 3.07 10.07 6.00
N PHE A 395 1.99 9.28 5.98
CA PHE A 395 0.67 9.74 6.44
C PHE A 395 0.64 10.23 7.88
N SER A 396 1.50 9.68 8.74
CA SER A 396 1.58 10.04 10.15
C SER A 396 2.17 11.44 10.37
N ALA A 397 2.92 12.00 9.42
CA ALA A 397 3.53 13.33 9.51
C ALA A 397 2.51 14.42 9.75
N TYR A 398 1.34 14.25 9.16
CA TYR A 398 0.27 15.23 9.14
C TYR A 398 -0.65 15.12 10.35
N ARG A 399 -0.40 14.16 11.28
CA ARG A 399 -1.14 14.04 12.54
C ARG A 399 -0.66 15.03 13.60
N GLN A 400 0.57 15.55 13.52
CA GLN A 400 1.14 16.42 14.55
C GLN A 400 0.32 17.70 14.76
N HIS A 401 -0.29 18.24 13.70
CA HIS A 401 -1.21 19.37 13.78
C HIS A 401 -2.44 19.11 14.69
N LEU A 402 -2.88 17.86 14.88
CA LEU A 402 -3.96 17.52 15.80
C LEU A 402 -3.49 17.49 17.27
N GLN A 403 -2.21 17.21 17.52
CA GLN A 403 -1.63 17.20 18.87
C GLN A 403 -1.25 18.60 19.36
N ASP A 404 -0.94 19.54 18.43
CA ASP A 404 -0.61 20.93 18.76
C ASP A 404 -1.85 21.85 18.88
N ARG A 405 -2.98 21.47 18.27
CA ARG A 405 -4.24 22.24 18.35
C ARG A 405 -4.74 22.49 19.79
N PRO A 406 -4.73 21.52 20.71
CA PRO A 406 -5.09 21.78 22.11
C PRO A 406 -4.16 22.80 22.77
N ARG A 407 -2.86 22.76 22.46
CA ARG A 407 -1.84 23.66 23.04
C ARG A 407 -1.97 25.09 22.50
N GLU A 408 -2.32 25.26 21.24
CA GLU A 408 -2.59 26.58 20.66
C GLU A 408 -3.91 27.19 21.16
N ILE A 409 -4.94 26.37 21.38
CA ILE A 409 -6.21 26.83 21.96
C ILE A 409 -6.00 27.23 23.43
N GLU A 410 -5.30 26.42 24.23
CA GLU A 410 -4.92 26.78 25.60
C GLU A 410 -4.05 28.04 25.64
N ALA A 411 -3.05 28.17 24.75
CA ALA A 411 -2.23 29.39 24.69
C ALA A 411 -3.05 30.64 24.30
N ARG A 412 -4.03 30.51 23.41
CA ARG A 412 -4.94 31.59 23.03
C ARG A 412 -5.91 31.95 24.16
N GLU A 413 -6.48 30.97 24.85
CA GLU A 413 -7.36 31.20 26.01
C GLU A 413 -6.61 31.80 27.21
N PHE A 414 -5.38 31.37 27.48
CA PHE A 414 -4.51 31.99 28.49
C PHE A 414 -4.13 33.42 28.12
N SER A 415 -3.85 33.72 26.85
CA SER A 415 -3.56 35.08 26.39
C SER A 415 -4.78 36.01 26.40
N ALA A 416 -5.99 35.47 26.22
CA ALA A 416 -7.24 36.21 26.29
C ALA A 416 -7.66 36.48 27.75
N SER A 417 -7.42 35.53 28.65
CA SER A 417 -7.69 35.68 30.09
C SER A 417 -6.74 36.68 30.78
N GLY A 418 -5.50 36.81 30.29
CA GLY A 418 -4.50 37.75 30.82
C GLY A 418 -4.72 39.23 30.51
N LYS A 419 -5.73 39.60 29.70
CA LYS A 419 -6.00 41.01 29.32
C LYS A 419 -7.04 41.73 30.17
N THR A 420 -7.57 41.10 31.22
CA THR A 420 -8.53 41.75 32.12
C THR A 420 -7.97 41.87 33.53
N LEU A 421 -7.00 42.76 33.74
CA LEU A 421 -6.74 43.36 35.06
C LEU A 421 -5.83 44.60 34.98
N LYS A 422 -6.38 45.69 35.55
CA LYS A 422 -5.81 47.01 35.90
C LYS A 422 -5.84 48.06 34.76
N ILE A 423 -6.46 49.23 34.92
CA ILE A 423 -6.97 49.98 36.09
C ILE A 423 -8.37 50.51 35.79
#